data_AF-A0A959HI61-F1
#
_entry.id   AF-A0A959HI61-F1
#
_cell.length_a   1.000
_cell.length_b   1.000
_cell.length_c   1.000
_cell.angle_alpha   90.00
_cell.angle_beta   90.00
_cell.angle_gamma   90.00
#
_symmetry.space_group_name_H-M   'P 1'
#
loop_
_entity.id
_entity.type
_entity.pdbx_description
1 polymer ?
#
loop_
_entity_poly.entity_id
_entity_poly.type
_entity_poly.pdbx_seq_one_letter_code
_entity_poly.pdbx_strand_id
1 'polypeptide(L)'
;MPRRKMTPFARFFIVMLIIVPLAYFGASWYNGEDPLNVRQYLGLDEPAKTEQVSVTPDDDTSQADLKLQVEELEKKLQQCQQELDKLKSQVNKPE
;
A
#
# COMPACT_ATOMS: atom_id res chain seq x y z
N MET A 1 -43.77 18.35 3.40
CA MET A 1 -42.41 18.10 2.87
C MET A 1 -42.35 16.65 2.36
N PRO A 2 -42.08 16.42 1.07
CA PRO A 2 -42.02 15.07 0.53
C PRO A 2 -40.78 14.33 1.08
N ARG A 3 -41.01 13.19 1.76
CA ARG A 3 -39.92 12.31 2.21
C ARG A 3 -39.39 11.55 1.01
N ARG A 4 -38.22 11.91 0.48
CA ARG A 4 -37.54 11.15 -0.58
C ARG A 4 -37.23 9.76 -0.04
N LYS A 5 -37.92 8.75 -0.58
CA LYS A 5 -37.62 7.34 -0.32
C LYS A 5 -36.50 6.93 -1.27
N MET A 6 -35.42 6.38 -0.74
CA MET A 6 -34.37 5.77 -1.56
C MET A 6 -34.94 4.62 -2.37
N THR A 7 -34.59 4.58 -3.66
CA THR A 7 -34.89 3.42 -4.51
C THR A 7 -34.01 2.24 -4.08
N PRO A 8 -34.47 0.98 -4.27
CA PRO A 8 -33.63 -0.19 -4.02
C PRO A 8 -32.35 -0.17 -4.85
N PHE A 9 -32.40 0.38 -6.07
CA PHE A 9 -31.22 0.62 -6.90
C PHE A 9 -30.20 1.56 -6.24
N ALA A 10 -30.65 2.67 -5.64
CA ALA A 10 -29.77 3.59 -4.92
C ALA A 10 -29.08 2.90 -3.72
N ARG A 11 -29.80 2.04 -3.00
CA ARG A 11 -29.22 1.26 -1.89
C ARG A 11 -28.14 0.29 -2.40
N PHE A 12 -28.41 -0.42 -3.49
CA PHE A 12 -27.43 -1.30 -4.13
C PHE A 12 -26.18 -0.54 -4.58
N PHE A 13 -26.37 0.62 -5.22
CA PHE A 13 -25.26 1.42 -5.72
C PHE A 13 -24.34 1.93 -4.60
N ILE A 14 -24.91 2.34 -3.46
CA ILE A 14 -24.13 2.76 -2.28
C ILE A 14 -23.32 1.60 -1.72
N VAL A 15 -23.90 0.40 -1.66
CA VAL A 15 -23.19 -0.79 -1.21
C VAL A 15 -22.05 -1.13 -2.16
N MET A 16 -22.30 -1.09 -3.47
CA MET A 16 -21.27 -1.34 -4.49
C MET A 16 -20.10 -0.36 -4.36
N LEU A 17 -20.38 0.92 -4.10
CA LEU A 17 -19.35 1.95 -3.95
C LEU A 17 -18.38 1.68 -2.79
N ILE A 18 -18.78 0.89 -1.79
CA ILE A 18 -17.93 0.48 -0.67
C ILE A 18 -17.31 -0.89 -0.93
N ILE A 19 -18.09 -1.85 -1.43
CA ILE A 19 -17.62 -3.24 -1.62
C ILE A 19 -16.56 -3.31 -2.72
N VAL A 20 -16.73 -2.59 -3.82
CA VAL A 20 -15.80 -2.66 -4.96
C VAL A 20 -14.38 -2.23 -4.61
N PRO A 21 -14.14 -1.07 -3.97
CA PRO A 21 -12.79 -0.74 -3.54
C PRO A 21 -12.26 -1.75 -2.51
N LEU A 22 -13.08 -2.20 -1.54
CA LEU A 22 -12.64 -3.23 -0.59
C LEU A 22 -12.22 -4.55 -1.27
N ALA A 23 -13.00 -5.00 -2.26
CA ALA A 23 -12.73 -6.21 -3.01
C ALA A 23 -11.45 -6.07 -3.84
N TYR A 24 -11.23 -4.91 -4.44
CA TYR A 24 -9.98 -4.61 -5.15
C TYR A 24 -8.79 -4.63 -4.19
N PHE A 25 -8.88 -3.96 -3.04
CA PHE A 25 -7.82 -3.99 -2.02
C PHE A 25 -7.52 -5.42 -1.54
N GLY A 26 -8.56 -6.23 -1.29
CA GLY A 26 -8.40 -7.62 -0.87
C GLY A 26 -7.75 -8.50 -1.94
N ALA A 27 -8.19 -8.36 -3.20
CA ALA A 27 -7.61 -9.09 -4.32
C ALA A 27 -6.15 -8.70 -4.57
N SER A 28 -5.85 -7.41 -4.50
CA SER A 28 -4.49 -6.87 -4.64
C SER A 28 -3.57 -7.42 -3.55
N TRP A 29 -4.04 -7.45 -2.30
CA TRP A 29 -3.25 -7.98 -1.19
C TRP A 29 -2.96 -9.48 -1.33
N TYR A 30 -3.94 -10.26 -1.83
CA TYR A 30 -3.73 -11.69 -2.08
C TYR A 30 -2.73 -11.95 -3.20
N ASN A 31 -2.73 -11.13 -4.26
CA ASN A 31 -1.82 -11.26 -5.40
C ASN A 31 -0.44 -10.61 -5.17
N GLY A 32 -0.27 -9.86 -4.07
CA GLY A 32 0.97 -9.11 -3.80
C GLY A 32 1.13 -7.84 -4.65
N GLU A 33 0.06 -7.36 -5.28
CA GLU A 33 0.04 -6.10 -6.02
C GLU A 33 -0.31 -4.94 -5.09
N ASP A 34 0.22 -3.74 -5.37
CA ASP A 34 -0.10 -2.54 -4.62
C ASP A 34 -1.48 -1.98 -5.01
N PRO A 35 -2.44 -1.92 -4.07
CA PRO A 35 -3.80 -1.44 -4.35
C PRO A 35 -3.88 0.07 -4.64
N LEU A 36 -2.75 0.78 -4.57
CA LEU A 36 -2.66 2.21 -4.85
C LEU A 36 -2.44 2.51 -6.35
N ASN A 37 -2.12 1.49 -7.17
CA ASN A 37 -1.90 1.65 -8.62
C ASN A 37 -3.18 1.88 -9.44
N VAL A 38 -4.35 1.94 -8.79
CA VAL A 38 -5.62 2.31 -9.45
C VAL A 38 -5.55 3.65 -10.18
N ARG A 39 -4.64 4.56 -9.79
CA ARG A 39 -4.47 5.87 -10.43
C ARG A 39 -4.08 5.76 -11.92
N GLN A 40 -3.26 4.77 -12.24
CA GLN A 40 -2.77 4.49 -13.59
C GLN A 40 -3.89 3.96 -14.49
N TYR A 41 -4.78 3.14 -13.92
CA TYR A 41 -5.96 2.61 -14.62
C TYR A 41 -7.12 3.61 -14.71
N LEU A 42 -7.20 4.55 -13.76
CA LEU A 42 -8.25 5.57 -13.71
C LEU A 42 -7.93 6.80 -14.58
N GLY A 43 -6.77 6.81 -15.26
CA GLY A 43 -6.38 7.88 -16.18
C GLY A 43 -6.09 9.23 -15.49
N LEU A 44 -5.84 9.22 -14.17
CA LEU A 44 -5.46 10.45 -13.45
C LEU A 44 -4.02 10.90 -13.77
N ASP A 45 -3.33 10.16 -14.65
CA ASP A 45 -2.03 10.51 -15.22
C ASP A 45 -2.16 11.27 -16.57
N GLU A 46 -3.35 11.68 -17.01
CA GLU A 46 -3.49 12.65 -18.11
C GLU A 46 -3.41 14.10 -17.56
N PRO A 47 -2.28 14.81 -17.72
CA PRO A 47 -2.28 16.26 -17.55
C PRO A 47 -3.07 16.87 -18.70
N ALA A 48 -4.04 17.72 -18.35
CA ALA A 48 -4.69 18.61 -19.31
C ALA A 48 -3.62 19.30 -20.16
N LYS A 49 -3.64 19.04 -21.45
CA LYS A 49 -2.76 19.65 -22.45
C LYS A 49 -2.96 21.17 -22.39
N THR A 50 -2.01 21.94 -21.85
CA THR A 50 -1.47 23.23 -22.38
C THR A 50 -0.45 23.84 -21.40
N GLU A 51 0.71 24.17 -21.99
CA GLU A 51 1.89 24.94 -21.51
C GLU A 51 3.03 24.20 -20.80
N GLN A 52 4.20 24.38 -21.42
CA GLN A 52 5.51 23.91 -21.03
C GLN A 52 5.88 24.42 -19.64
N VAL A 53 6.05 23.53 -18.68
CA VAL A 53 7.13 23.65 -17.70
C VAL A 53 7.80 22.28 -17.61
N SER A 54 9.00 22.23 -18.18
CA SER A 54 9.96 21.16 -18.01
C SER A 54 10.40 21.07 -16.55
N VAL A 55 10.09 19.98 -15.84
CA VAL A 55 11.02 19.25 -14.95
C VAL A 55 10.48 17.83 -14.74
N THR A 56 11.15 16.83 -15.32
CA THR A 56 11.43 15.54 -14.66
C THR A 56 12.93 15.56 -14.33
N PRO A 57 13.47 14.79 -13.35
CA PRO A 57 12.91 13.62 -12.65
C PRO A 57 13.02 13.69 -11.10
N ASP A 58 12.11 13.08 -10.35
CA ASP A 58 12.29 12.87 -8.90
C ASP A 58 11.67 11.55 -8.41
N ASP A 59 11.77 10.49 -9.23
CA ASP A 59 11.33 9.13 -8.86
C ASP A 59 12.52 8.24 -8.39
N ASP A 60 13.76 8.63 -8.71
CA ASP A 60 14.97 7.90 -8.25
C ASP A 60 15.28 8.15 -6.76
N THR A 61 14.98 9.35 -6.25
CA THR A 61 15.24 9.72 -4.85
C THR A 61 14.36 8.89 -3.90
N SER A 62 13.09 8.69 -4.25
CA SER A 62 12.15 7.95 -3.40
C SER A 62 12.41 6.43 -3.40
N GLN A 63 12.87 5.84 -4.52
CA GLN A 63 13.27 4.43 -4.55
C GLN A 63 14.59 4.18 -3.82
N ALA A 64 15.53 5.12 -3.86
CA ALA A 64 16.76 5.04 -3.09
C ALA A 64 16.47 5.08 -1.58
N ASP A 65 15.58 5.97 -1.14
CA ASP A 65 15.15 6.07 0.27
C ASP A 65 14.40 4.81 0.75
N LEU A 66 13.61 4.19 -0.11
CA LEU A 66 12.92 2.91 0.19
C LEU A 66 13.92 1.76 0.32
N LYS A 67 14.91 1.66 -0.58
CA LYS A 67 15.95 0.61 -0.52
C LYS A 67 16.81 0.75 0.75
N LEU A 68 17.16 1.97 1.12
CA LEU A 68 17.90 2.25 2.37
C LEU A 68 17.10 1.84 3.60
N GLN A 69 15.79 2.08 3.61
CA GLN A 69 14.92 1.65 4.71
C GLN A 69 14.80 0.11 4.78
N VAL A 70 14.67 -0.57 3.65
CA VAL A 70 14.63 -2.05 3.61
C VAL A 70 15.91 -2.65 4.17
N GLU A 71 17.07 -2.15 3.75
CA GLU A 71 18.38 -2.62 4.24
C GLU A 71 18.56 -2.36 5.75
N GLU A 72 18.09 -1.21 6.25
CA GLU A 72 18.11 -0.90 7.68
C GLU A 72 17.18 -1.84 8.49
N LEU A 73 15.99 -2.13 7.97
CA LEU A 73 15.05 -3.05 8.61
C LEU A 73 15.59 -4.49 8.64
N GLU A 74 16.18 -4.96 7.56
CA GLU A 74 16.80 -6.29 7.49
C GLU A 74 17.92 -6.44 8.51
N LYS A 75 18.77 -5.41 8.65
CA LYS A 75 19.84 -5.39 9.64
C LYS A 75 19.32 -5.45 11.07
N LYS A 76 18.23 -4.73 11.37
CA LYS A 76 17.57 -4.78 12.68
C LYS A 76 16.96 -6.15 12.97
N LEU A 77 16.33 -6.79 11.98
CA LEU A 77 15.82 -8.15 12.13
C LEU A 77 16.93 -9.15 12.41
N GLN A 78 18.04 -9.05 11.70
CA GLN A 78 19.18 -9.95 11.88
C GLN A 78 19.84 -9.75 13.26
N GLN A 79 19.96 -8.50 13.73
CA GLN A 79 20.45 -8.21 15.08
C GLN A 79 19.51 -8.77 16.16
N CYS A 80 18.20 -8.57 16.00
CA CYS A 80 17.20 -9.08 16.93
C CYS A 80 17.20 -10.62 16.97
N GLN A 81 17.36 -11.29 15.81
CA GLN A 81 17.51 -12.74 15.74
C GLN A 81 18.80 -13.23 16.40
N GLN A 82 19.93 -12.55 16.18
CA GLN A 82 21.19 -12.89 16.86
C GLN A 82 21.11 -12.72 18.37
N GLU A 83 20.39 -11.70 18.85
CA GLU A 83 20.13 -11.53 20.28
C GLU A 83 19.24 -12.65 20.82
N LEU A 84 18.17 -13.02 20.11
CA LEU A 84 17.34 -14.16 20.49
C LEU A 84 18.13 -15.46 20.53
N ASP A 85 19.03 -15.72 19.57
CA ASP A 85 19.86 -16.91 19.57
C ASP A 85 20.91 -16.88 20.69
N LYS A 86 21.48 -15.71 21.01
CA LYS A 86 22.38 -15.52 22.16
C LYS A 86 21.67 -15.70 23.50
N LEU A 87 20.43 -15.23 23.63
CA LEU A 87 19.62 -15.45 24.83
C LEU A 87 19.17 -16.91 24.93
N LYS A 88 18.74 -17.52 23.82
CA LYS A 88 18.32 -18.92 23.78
C LYS A 88 19.47 -19.88 24.08
N SER A 89 20.67 -19.60 23.62
CA SER A 89 21.87 -20.36 23.96
C SER A 89 22.32 -20.18 25.41
N GLN A 90 22.02 -19.03 26.03
CA GLN A 90 22.21 -18.83 27.47
C GLN A 90 21.15 -19.55 28.30
N VAL A 91 19.90 -19.58 27.85
CA VAL A 91 18.79 -20.30 28.51
C VAL A 91 18.91 -21.82 28.34
N ASN A 92 19.46 -22.29 27.21
CA ASN A 92 19.66 -23.71 26.92
C ASN A 92 21.07 -24.20 27.27
N LYS A 93 21.76 -23.53 28.19
CA LYS A 93 22.96 -24.05 28.84
C LYS A 93 22.45 -24.85 30.05
N PRO A 94 22.30 -26.18 29.95
CA PRO A 94 21.93 -26.97 31.11
C PRO A 94 23.07 -26.86 32.13
N GLU A 95 22.73 -26.49 33.37
CA GLU A 95 23.47 -26.99 34.53
C GLU A 95 23.35 -28.51 34.61
#